data_AF-A0AAV0MU00-F1
#
_entry.id   AF-A0AAV0MU00-F1
#
_cell.length_a   1.000
_cell.length_b   1.000
_cell.length_c   1.000
_cell.angle_alpha   90.00
_cell.angle_beta   90.00
_cell.angle_gamma   90.00
#
_symmetry.space_group_name_H-M   'P 1'
#
loop_
_entity.id
_entity.type
_entity.pdbx_description
1 polymer ?
#
loop_
_entity_poly.entity_id
_entity_poly.type
_entity_poly.pdbx_seq_one_letter_code
_entity_poly.pdbx_strand_id
1 'polypeptide(L)'
;MLITYSIQSGTAKFLKALKDSKDAGSDNNLIGQFGVGFYSAFLFADRVIVSTKSPKSDKQYVWEGEANASSYTIREETEADKLIPRGTRLTLYLKIL
;
A
#
# COMPACT_ATOMS: atom_id res chain seq x y z
N MET A 1 10.87 10.51 -14.83
CA MET A 1 9.58 10.02 -15.36
C MET A 1 8.78 9.49 -14.19
N LEU A 2 7.80 10.25 -13.69
CA LEU A 2 6.91 9.81 -12.60
C LEU A 2 5.79 8.99 -13.22
N ILE A 3 5.65 7.72 -12.83
CA ILE A 3 4.60 6.84 -13.35
C ILE A 3 3.44 6.84 -12.35
N THR A 4 2.30 7.41 -12.75
CA THR A 4 1.05 7.41 -11.99
C THR A 4 0.23 6.18 -12.40
N TYR A 5 -0.21 5.37 -11.46
CA TYR A 5 -1.04 4.19 -11.72
C TYR A 5 -2.37 4.30 -10.94
N SER A 6 -3.47 3.78 -11.51
CA SER A 6 -4.80 3.79 -10.88
C SER A 6 -5.09 2.46 -10.16
N ILE A 7 -5.72 2.53 -8.98
CA ILE A 7 -6.04 1.38 -8.12
C ILE A 7 -7.24 0.62 -8.71
N GLN A 8 -7.03 -0.48 -9.44
CA GLN A 8 -8.15 -1.23 -10.02
C GLN A 8 -8.16 -2.75 -9.82
N SER A 9 -7.04 -3.42 -9.50
CA SER A 9 -7.02 -4.90 -9.56
C SER A 9 -7.38 -5.64 -8.26
N GLY A 10 -7.09 -5.08 -7.09
CA GLY A 10 -7.36 -5.72 -5.78
C GLY A 10 -8.75 -5.44 -5.21
N THR A 11 -9.19 -4.19 -5.29
CA THR A 11 -10.46 -3.70 -4.71
C THR A 11 -11.68 -4.36 -5.36
N ALA A 12 -11.63 -4.64 -6.66
CA ALA A 12 -12.73 -5.30 -7.38
C ALA A 12 -12.96 -6.75 -6.90
N LYS A 13 -11.90 -7.50 -6.58
CA LYS A 13 -11.99 -8.86 -6.05
C LYS A 13 -12.50 -8.88 -4.61
N PHE A 14 -12.07 -7.90 -3.80
CA PHE A 14 -12.55 -7.74 -2.43
C PHE A 14 -14.04 -7.38 -2.36
N LEU A 15 -14.49 -6.41 -3.18
CA LEU A 15 -15.91 -6.04 -3.24
C LEU A 15 -16.81 -7.20 -3.67
N LYS A 16 -16.30 -8.12 -4.50
CA LYS A 16 -17.01 -9.36 -4.83
C LYS A 16 -17.07 -10.31 -3.64
N ALA A 17 -15.94 -10.55 -2.98
CA ALA A 17 -15.88 -11.42 -1.79
C ALA A 17 -16.75 -10.92 -0.62
N LEU A 18 -16.80 -9.60 -0.38
CA LEU A 18 -17.67 -8.98 0.63
C LEU A 18 -19.16 -9.15 0.33
N LYS A 19 -19.55 -9.09 -0.94
CA LYS A 19 -20.96 -9.30 -1.33
C LYS A 19 -21.38 -10.76 -1.15
N ASP A 20 -20.42 -11.68 -1.27
CA ASP A 20 -20.64 -13.12 -1.14
C ASP A 20 -20.57 -13.59 0.33
N SER A 21 -19.93 -12.85 1.26
CA SER A 21 -19.87 -13.17 2.69
C SER A 21 -20.95 -12.41 3.49
N LYS A 22 -22.06 -13.08 3.84
CA LYS A 22 -23.15 -12.53 4.67
C LYS A 22 -22.89 -12.59 6.19
N ASP A 23 -21.76 -13.13 6.65
CA ASP A 23 -21.48 -13.33 8.07
C ASP A 23 -20.35 -12.42 8.57
N ALA A 24 -20.72 -11.46 9.43
CA ALA A 24 -19.89 -10.42 10.04
C ALA A 24 -18.72 -10.93 10.92
N GLY A 25 -18.47 -12.25 10.95
CA GLY A 25 -17.37 -12.89 11.67
C GLY A 25 -16.19 -13.34 10.79
N SER A 26 -16.34 -13.38 9.46
CA SER A 26 -15.28 -13.82 8.53
C SER A 26 -14.46 -12.68 7.91
N ASP A 27 -14.90 -11.44 8.14
CA ASP A 27 -14.42 -10.22 7.46
C ASP A 27 -12.94 -9.91 7.74
N ASN A 28 -12.44 -10.24 8.93
CA ASN A 28 -11.05 -10.00 9.31
C ASN A 28 -10.05 -10.85 8.50
N ASN A 29 -10.46 -12.04 8.03
CA ASN A 29 -9.56 -12.94 7.30
C ASN A 29 -9.53 -12.62 5.79
N LEU A 30 -10.60 -12.00 5.25
CA LEU A 30 -10.68 -11.57 3.86
C LEU A 30 -9.73 -10.39 3.57
N ILE A 31 -9.60 -9.44 4.50
CA ILE A 31 -8.67 -8.31 4.39
C ILE A 31 -7.22 -8.78 4.19
N GLY A 32 -6.83 -9.87 4.86
CA GLY A 32 -5.51 -10.50 4.74
C GLY A 32 -5.27 -11.26 3.43
N GLN A 33 -6.31 -11.83 2.82
CA GLN A 33 -6.17 -12.60 1.56
C GLN A 33 -6.23 -11.75 0.30
N PHE A 34 -6.89 -10.59 0.32
CA PHE A 34 -7.04 -9.72 -0.87
C PHE A 34 -6.05 -8.56 -0.94
N GLY A 35 -5.17 -8.41 0.05
CA GLY A 35 -4.18 -7.33 0.08
C GLY A 35 -4.78 -5.93 0.18
N VAL A 36 -6.08 -5.83 0.49
CA VAL A 36 -6.78 -4.55 0.68
C VAL A 36 -6.48 -3.92 2.05
N GLY A 37 -5.89 -4.69 2.98
CA GLY A 37 -5.44 -4.19 4.28
C GLY A 37 -4.38 -3.10 4.19
N PHE A 38 -3.71 -2.95 3.04
CA PHE A 38 -2.84 -1.79 2.82
C PHE A 38 -3.60 -0.46 2.88
N TYR A 39 -4.83 -0.41 2.34
CA TYR A 39 -5.61 0.82 2.28
C TYR A 39 -6.17 1.24 3.64
N SER A 40 -6.27 0.34 4.62
CA SER A 40 -6.71 0.71 5.97
C SER A 40 -5.71 1.63 6.68
N ALA A 41 -4.47 1.69 6.22
CA ALA A 41 -3.48 2.66 6.71
C ALA A 41 -3.96 4.11 6.57
N PHE A 42 -4.72 4.44 5.51
CA PHE A 42 -5.26 5.79 5.27
C PHE A 42 -6.42 6.18 6.19
N LEU A 43 -6.96 5.23 6.98
CA LEU A 43 -7.90 5.58 8.05
C LEU A 43 -7.22 6.46 9.11
N PHE A 44 -5.95 6.16 9.41
CA PHE A 44 -5.19 6.79 10.49
C PHE A 44 -4.05 7.70 10.01
N ALA A 45 -3.62 7.55 8.75
CA ALA A 45 -2.52 8.31 8.16
C ALA A 45 -2.98 9.21 7.02
N ASP A 46 -2.40 10.41 6.93
CA ASP A 46 -2.58 11.33 5.79
C ASP A 46 -1.65 10.98 4.63
N ARG A 47 -0.47 10.45 4.94
CA ARG A 47 0.54 10.05 3.96
C ARG A 47 1.13 8.69 4.31
N VAL A 48 1.30 7.85 3.30
CA VAL A 48 1.85 6.50 3.41
C VAL A 48 2.99 6.36 2.42
N ILE A 49 4.15 5.94 2.92
CA ILE A 49 5.33 5.64 2.10
C ILE A 49 5.65 4.15 2.24
N VAL A 50 5.85 3.48 1.11
CA VAL A 50 6.26 2.08 1.03
C VAL A 50 7.61 2.01 0.34
N SER A 51 8.65 1.67 1.10
CA SER A 51 9.98 1.38 0.55
C SER A 51 10.13 -0.13 0.42
N THR A 52 10.36 -0.64 -0.78
CA THR A 52 10.48 -2.10 -1.01
C THR A 52 11.71 -2.45 -1.85
N LYS A 53 12.41 -3.51 -1.42
CA LYS A 53 13.56 -4.08 -2.10
C LYS A 53 13.32 -5.57 -2.34
N SER A 54 13.05 -5.90 -3.60
CA SER A 54 12.70 -7.24 -4.07
C SER A 54 13.83 -8.23 -3.85
N PRO A 55 13.52 -9.53 -3.64
CA PRO A 55 14.57 -10.51 -3.51
C PRO A 55 15.40 -10.76 -4.76
N LYS A 56 14.86 -10.37 -5.91
CA LYS A 56 15.40 -10.63 -7.25
C LYS A 56 16.06 -9.40 -7.88
N SER A 57 16.18 -8.28 -7.15
CA SER A 57 16.72 -7.02 -7.66
C SER A 57 17.45 -6.26 -6.56
N ASP A 58 18.56 -5.61 -6.92
CA ASP A 58 19.29 -4.73 -6.01
C ASP A 58 18.66 -3.33 -5.91
N LYS A 59 17.74 -3.01 -6.83
CA LYS A 59 17.02 -1.75 -6.83
C LYS A 59 15.95 -1.72 -5.76
N GLN A 60 15.88 -0.60 -5.06
CA GLN A 60 14.78 -0.27 -4.16
C GLN A 60 13.82 0.68 -4.87
N TYR A 61 12.53 0.47 -4.68
CA TYR A 61 11.50 1.40 -5.13
C TYR A 61 10.73 1.95 -3.94
N VAL A 62 10.31 3.21 -4.09
CA VAL A 62 9.46 3.88 -3.12
C VAL A 62 8.16 4.22 -3.80
N TRP A 63 7.08 3.69 -3.23
CA TRP A 63 5.72 4.11 -3.50
C TRP A 63 5.30 5.12 -2.45
N GLU A 64 4.56 6.14 -2.86
CA GLU A 64 4.07 7.17 -1.96
C GLU A 64 2.68 7.63 -2.38
N GLY A 65 1.76 7.66 -1.43
CA GLY A 65 0.39 8.11 -1.63
C GLY A 65 -0.16 8.84 -0.40
N GLU A 66 -1.18 9.64 -0.67
CA GLU A 66 -1.86 10.48 0.33
C GLU A 66 -3.36 10.13 0.35
N ALA A 67 -4.00 10.25 1.52
CA ALA A 67 -5.38 9.82 1.74
C ALA A 67 -6.40 10.50 0.79
N ASN A 68 -6.14 11.76 0.43
CA ASN A 68 -7.04 12.58 -0.38
C ASN A 68 -6.57 12.74 -1.83
N ALA A 69 -5.52 12.02 -2.24
CA ALA A 69 -5.00 12.08 -3.60
C ALA A 69 -5.65 11.00 -4.49
N SER A 70 -5.97 11.36 -5.72
CA SER A 70 -6.42 10.41 -6.76
C SER A 70 -5.26 9.68 -7.43
N SER A 71 -4.02 10.00 -7.05
CA SER A 71 -2.79 9.51 -7.65
C SER A 71 -1.76 9.16 -6.57
N TYR A 72 -0.76 8.40 -6.98
CA TYR A 72 0.43 8.09 -6.19
C TYR A 72 1.67 8.20 -7.06
N THR A 73 2.84 8.24 -6.40
CA THR A 73 4.13 8.23 -7.10
C THR A 73 4.90 6.94 -6.84
N ILE A 74 5.66 6.51 -7.84
CA ILE A 74 6.67 5.45 -7.70
C ILE A 74 7.98 6.00 -8.24
N ARG A 75 9.07 5.81 -7.49
CA ARG A 75 10.43 6.17 -7.89
C ARG A 75 11.44 5.12 -7.45
N GLU A 76 12.55 5.02 -8.16
CA GLU A 76 13.73 4.27 -7.70
C GLU A 76 14.39 5.06 -6.56
N GLU A 77 14.80 4.39 -5.48
CA GLU A 77 15.58 4.99 -4.40
C GLU A 77 17.06 4.84 -4.69
N THR A 78 17.77 5.97 -4.69
CA THR A 78 19.20 6.06 -5.01
C THR A 78 20.02 6.63 -3.85
N GLU A 79 19.36 7.21 -2.84
CA GLU A 79 20.03 7.77 -1.67
C GLU A 79 20.44 6.65 -0.71
N ALA A 80 21.74 6.53 -0.44
CA ALA A 80 22.31 5.39 0.29
C ALA A 80 21.79 5.26 1.74
N ASP A 81 21.49 6.38 2.40
CA ASP A 81 20.94 6.45 3.75
C ASP A 81 19.47 6.01 3.84
N LYS A 82 18.74 6.07 2.72
CA LYS A 82 17.33 5.64 2.61
C LYS A 82 17.18 4.19 2.17
N LEU A 83 18.27 3.52 1.78
CA LEU A 83 18.25 2.12 1.39
C LEU A 83 17.98 1.22 2.60
N ILE A 84 17.13 0.22 2.39
CA ILE A 84 16.87 -0.85 3.36
C ILE A 84 17.67 -2.11 2.97
N PRO A 85 18.12 -2.92 3.94
CA PRO A 85 18.85 -4.15 3.63
C PRO A 85 18.03 -5.12 2.77
N ARG A 86 16.76 -5.34 3.12
CA ARG A 86 15.83 -6.25 2.42
C ARG A 86 14.39 -6.02 2.86
N GLY A 87 13.43 -6.38 2.00
CA GLY A 87 12.02 -6.51 2.37
C GLY A 87 11.21 -5.25 2.06
N THR A 88 10.21 -4.96 2.88
CA THR A 88 9.31 -3.81 2.71
C THR A 88 9.19 -3.06 4.03
N ARG A 89 9.42 -1.75 4.00
CA ARG A 89 9.20 -0.81 5.11
C ARG A 89 7.98 0.05 4.80
N LEU A 90 7.03 0.07 5.72
CA LEU A 90 5.88 0.99 5.70
C LEU A 90 6.17 2.16 6.65
N THR A 91 6.07 3.38 6.15
CA THR A 91 6.14 4.61 6.96
C THR A 91 4.80 5.32 6.88
N LEU A 92 4.17 5.52 8.03
CA LEU A 92 2.87 6.16 8.16
C LEU A 92 3.03 7.55 8.79
N TYR A 93 2.51 8.57 8.14
CA TYR A 93 2.40 9.90 8.68
C TYR A 93 0.97 10.05 9.20
N LEU A 94 0.83 9.92 10.53
CA LEU A 94 -0.47 9.91 11.19
C LEU A 94 -1.15 11.28 11.10
N LYS A 95 -2.48 11.25 11.07
CA LYS A 95 -3.33 12.44 11.16
C LYS A 95 -3.03 13.19 12.46
N ILE A 96 -2.85 14.50 12.38
CA ILE A 96 -2.84 15.37 13.55
C ILE A 96 -4.31 15.73 13.83
N LEU A 97 -4.80 15.33 15.00
CA LEU A 97 -6.17 15.61 15.46
C LEU A 97 -6.32 17.05 15.95
#